data_AF-A0A955TAD3-F1
#
_entry.id   AF-A0A955TAD3-F1
#
_cell.length_a   1.000
_cell.length_b   1.000
_cell.length_c   1.000
_cell.angle_alpha   90.00
_cell.angle_beta   90.00
_cell.angle_gamma   90.00
#
_symmetry.space_group_name_H-M   'P 1'
#
loop_
_entity.id
_entity.type
_entity.pdbx_description
1 polymer ?
#
loop_
_entity_poly.entity_id
_entity_poly.type
_entity_poly.pdbx_seq_one_letter_code
_entity_poly.pdbx_strand_id
1 'polypeptide(L)'
;TSKPLSVLIWTTTPWTLPANLAITFHPDFEYVVMETDTDRMVMARELAAQVAAEAGIENYTLHDAPRGSEFENKKCKHPFIDRESLLILGDHVTLEAGSGCVHTAPGHGHEDYLVGLKYGLEIYSPVDGRGRFTSQFPEFEGQEVEASNKGIIKLLDDKGLLLAEKKITHSYPHDWREKKPIIFRATPQWFISLERANLRDQLLAAVDQVEWIPKWGKDRISAMLDNRVEWCISRQRAWGVPIPAIHLKGSDDSLLDPGFIRKFADLVTETGVDVWYEYIEGVENDRTSRLKKLVEETLKEKGIAGEWYLEKDTLDVWFDSGSSHHAVLNEDFGLTYPADLYLEGSDQHRGWFQSSLTNAVAIGAGAPFKAVLTHGFVVDEKGEKLSKTKGNYIEANEAVQEYGADILRIWVASEDFRGDMSVSKEILKQRMEAYRRFRNTFRFILTSISDFKLEDSVEEKDLLEIDRYFHRKWVTLERNIRSAYEKYEFHRVYHLANVFCTVDLSARYLDILKDRLYTFERDGLARRSAQTILLEILKGLVQSLSP
;
A
#
# COMPACT_ATOMS: atom_id res chain seq x y z
N THR A 1 -43.41 33.54 -14.31
CA THR A 1 -43.98 32.68 -13.24
C THR A 1 -43.57 33.25 -11.90
N SER A 2 -44.45 33.25 -10.90
CA SER A 2 -44.22 33.85 -9.56
C SER A 2 -43.72 32.86 -8.50
N LYS A 3 -43.53 31.58 -8.86
CA LYS A 3 -43.05 30.53 -7.94
C LYS A 3 -41.52 30.56 -7.84
N PRO A 4 -40.94 30.44 -6.62
CA PRO A 4 -39.49 30.35 -6.46
C PRO A 4 -38.94 29.11 -7.17
N LEU A 5 -37.73 29.24 -7.72
CA LEU A 5 -37.01 28.13 -8.34
C LEU A 5 -36.05 27.53 -7.31
N SER A 6 -36.24 26.24 -7.01
CA SER A 6 -35.42 25.49 -6.06
C SER A 6 -34.50 24.51 -6.78
N VAL A 7 -33.38 24.14 -6.16
CA VAL A 7 -32.54 23.03 -6.62
C VAL A 7 -32.89 21.81 -5.77
N LEU A 8 -33.30 20.71 -6.40
CA LEU A 8 -33.63 19.50 -5.66
C LEU A 8 -32.34 18.76 -5.33
N ILE A 9 -32.11 18.48 -4.05
CA ILE A 9 -31.02 17.64 -3.56
C ILE A 9 -31.55 16.32 -3.01
N TRP A 10 -30.67 15.32 -2.95
CA TRP A 10 -30.94 14.05 -2.30
C TRP A 10 -29.78 13.70 -1.35
N THR A 11 -30.10 13.16 -0.18
CA THR A 11 -29.08 12.74 0.80
C THR A 11 -29.60 11.59 1.65
N THR A 12 -28.70 10.68 2.04
CA THR A 12 -28.94 9.63 3.03
C THR A 12 -28.47 10.04 4.43
N THR A 13 -27.83 11.20 4.56
CA THR A 13 -27.23 11.70 5.81
C THR A 13 -27.78 13.09 6.17
N PRO A 14 -29.05 13.21 6.62
CA PRO A 14 -29.66 14.50 6.97
C PRO A 14 -28.81 15.36 7.92
N TRP A 15 -28.10 14.73 8.87
CA TRP A 15 -27.19 15.40 9.81
C TRP A 15 -26.05 16.20 9.15
N THR A 16 -25.73 15.96 7.87
CA THR A 16 -24.72 16.73 7.13
C THR A 16 -25.26 18.02 6.51
N LEU A 17 -26.59 18.18 6.42
CA LEU A 17 -27.20 19.37 5.81
C LEU A 17 -26.83 20.69 6.49
N PRO A 18 -26.71 20.81 7.82
CA PRO A 18 -26.21 22.04 8.44
C PRO A 18 -24.81 22.44 7.96
N ALA A 19 -24.01 21.47 7.53
CA ALA A 19 -22.67 21.68 7.01
C ALA A 19 -22.62 21.98 5.50
N ASN A 20 -23.76 22.08 4.83
CA ASN A 20 -23.81 22.33 3.39
C ASN A 20 -23.34 23.74 3.02
N LEU A 21 -22.32 23.83 2.17
CA LEU A 21 -21.79 25.10 1.66
C LEU A 21 -21.98 25.29 0.15
N ALA A 22 -22.23 24.21 -0.58
CA ALA A 22 -22.40 24.25 -2.02
C ALA A 22 -23.34 23.15 -2.53
N ILE A 23 -23.74 23.25 -3.79
CA ILE A 23 -24.43 22.19 -4.52
C ILE A 23 -23.64 21.91 -5.79
N THR A 24 -23.22 20.67 -5.97
CA THR A 24 -22.41 20.25 -7.11
C THR A 24 -23.28 19.74 -8.25
N PHE A 25 -22.96 20.20 -9.46
CA PHE A 25 -23.51 19.80 -10.74
C PHE A 25 -22.42 19.11 -11.57
N HIS A 26 -22.79 18.14 -12.40
CA HIS A 26 -21.87 17.61 -13.39
C HIS A 26 -21.79 18.58 -14.58
N PRO A 27 -20.60 18.97 -15.08
CA PRO A 27 -20.48 19.97 -16.14
C PRO A 27 -21.20 19.59 -17.45
N ASP A 28 -21.20 18.30 -17.78
CA ASP A 28 -21.71 17.77 -19.05
C ASP A 28 -23.17 17.29 -19.02
N PHE A 29 -23.80 17.22 -17.84
CA PHE A 29 -25.18 16.72 -17.77
C PHE A 29 -26.21 17.78 -18.18
N GLU A 30 -27.32 17.29 -18.71
CA GLU A 30 -28.48 18.12 -19.04
C GLU A 30 -29.46 18.16 -17.88
N TYR A 31 -29.91 19.37 -17.54
CA TYR A 31 -30.83 19.61 -16.44
C TYR A 31 -32.20 20.07 -16.95
N VAL A 32 -33.23 19.86 -16.14
CA VAL A 32 -34.60 20.29 -16.40
C VAL A 32 -35.18 21.01 -15.19
N VAL A 33 -36.12 21.91 -15.43
CA VAL A 33 -37.02 22.44 -14.40
C VAL A 33 -38.31 21.63 -14.42
N MET A 34 -38.54 20.85 -13.37
CA MET A 34 -39.83 20.21 -13.13
C MET A 34 -40.77 21.21 -12.47
N GLU A 35 -41.88 21.52 -13.14
CA GLU A 35 -42.94 22.39 -12.64
C GLU A 35 -44.16 21.54 -12.25
N THR A 36 -44.56 21.63 -10.98
CA THR A 36 -45.78 21.02 -10.42
C THR A 36 -46.78 22.11 -10.05
N ASP A 37 -47.94 21.72 -9.52
CA ASP A 37 -48.92 22.67 -9.01
C ASP A 37 -48.35 23.58 -7.90
N THR A 38 -47.41 23.05 -7.10
CA THR A 38 -46.82 23.73 -5.94
C THR A 38 -45.40 24.25 -6.19
N ASP A 39 -44.58 23.54 -6.97
CA ASP A 39 -43.12 23.69 -6.94
C ASP A 39 -42.50 23.87 -8.33
N ARG A 40 -41.31 24.49 -8.37
CA ARG A 40 -40.42 24.52 -9.54
C ARG A 40 -39.02 24.11 -9.12
N MET A 41 -38.54 22.98 -9.63
CA MET A 41 -37.33 22.32 -9.12
C MET A 41 -36.36 21.97 -10.24
N VAL A 42 -35.09 22.33 -10.08
CA VAL A 42 -33.99 21.93 -10.98
C VAL A 42 -33.46 20.56 -10.56
N MET A 43 -33.33 19.65 -11.54
CA MET A 43 -32.73 18.32 -11.40
C MET A 43 -32.19 17.82 -12.74
N ALA A 44 -31.36 16.77 -12.73
CA ALA A 44 -30.88 16.16 -13.97
C ALA A 44 -32.05 15.54 -14.77
N ARG A 45 -32.04 15.71 -16.09
CA ARG A 45 -33.12 15.28 -16.99
C ARG A 45 -33.45 13.80 -16.84
N GLU A 46 -32.43 12.95 -16.77
CA GLU A 46 -32.57 11.49 -16.70
C GLU A 46 -33.21 11.01 -15.40
N LEU A 47 -33.03 11.77 -14.31
CA LEU A 47 -33.54 11.43 -12.98
C LEU A 47 -34.95 11.97 -12.72
N ALA A 48 -35.47 12.86 -13.56
CA ALA A 48 -36.75 13.52 -13.35
C ALA A 48 -37.94 12.55 -13.22
N ALA A 49 -38.00 11.53 -14.07
CA ALA A 49 -39.07 10.53 -14.02
C ALA A 49 -39.02 9.69 -12.74
N GLN A 50 -37.81 9.30 -12.30
CA GLN A 50 -37.59 8.57 -11.06
C GLN A 50 -37.99 9.41 -9.85
N VAL A 51 -37.54 10.66 -9.79
CA VAL A 51 -37.89 11.61 -8.72
C VAL A 51 -39.40 11.78 -8.61
N ALA A 52 -40.10 11.98 -9.74
CA ALA A 52 -41.56 12.13 -9.74
C ALA A 52 -42.26 10.87 -9.20
N ALA A 53 -41.85 9.68 -9.66
CA ALA A 53 -42.39 8.42 -9.17
C ALA A 53 -42.09 8.21 -7.67
N GLU A 54 -40.92 8.62 -7.21
CA GLU A 54 -40.52 8.46 -5.82
C GLU A 54 -41.27 9.42 -4.88
N ALA A 55 -41.47 10.66 -5.31
CA ALA A 55 -42.19 11.69 -4.57
C ALA A 55 -43.72 11.59 -4.71
N GLY A 56 -44.23 10.69 -5.55
CA GLY A 56 -45.67 10.54 -5.77
C GLY A 56 -46.30 11.69 -6.58
N ILE A 57 -45.52 12.31 -7.47
CA ILE A 57 -45.96 13.41 -8.33
C ILE A 57 -46.50 12.83 -9.64
N GLU A 58 -47.82 12.89 -9.83
CA GLU A 58 -48.47 12.38 -11.05
C GLU A 58 -48.51 13.42 -12.18
N ASN A 59 -48.66 14.71 -11.84
CA ASN A 59 -48.80 15.79 -12.82
C ASN A 59 -47.63 16.77 -12.70
N TYR A 60 -46.77 16.80 -13.73
CA TYR A 60 -45.68 17.75 -13.83
C TYR A 60 -45.39 18.10 -15.29
N THR A 61 -44.81 19.28 -15.51
CA THR A 61 -44.29 19.70 -16.82
C THR A 61 -42.78 19.86 -16.72
N LEU A 62 -42.05 19.38 -17.71
CA LEU A 62 -40.59 19.59 -17.79
C LEU A 62 -40.29 20.75 -18.72
N HIS A 63 -39.51 21.70 -18.23
CA HIS A 63 -38.93 22.78 -19.03
C HIS A 63 -37.43 22.57 -19.13
N ASP A 64 -36.84 22.92 -20.27
CA ASP A 64 -35.39 22.85 -20.44
C ASP A 64 -34.71 23.83 -19.47
N ALA A 65 -33.63 23.35 -18.83
CA ALA A 65 -32.74 24.17 -18.03
C ALA A 65 -31.37 24.28 -18.72
N PRO A 66 -30.52 25.24 -18.31
CA PRO A 66 -29.14 25.32 -18.77
C PRO A 66 -28.36 24.02 -18.52
N ARG A 67 -27.25 23.82 -19.23
CA ARG A 67 -26.33 22.71 -18.91
C ARG A 67 -25.67 22.91 -17.55
N GLY A 68 -25.18 21.82 -16.96
CA GLY A 68 -24.52 21.86 -15.64
C GLY A 68 -23.44 22.94 -15.53
N SER A 69 -22.57 23.04 -16.55
CA SER A 69 -21.53 24.08 -16.65
C SER A 69 -22.03 25.52 -16.56
N GLU A 70 -23.28 25.80 -16.93
CA GLU A 70 -23.87 27.15 -16.86
C GLU A 70 -24.40 27.51 -15.47
N PHE A 71 -24.39 26.58 -14.51
CA PHE A 71 -24.73 26.85 -13.12
C PHE A 71 -23.53 27.31 -12.28
N GLU A 72 -22.31 27.18 -12.80
CA GLU A 72 -21.08 27.50 -12.06
C GLU A 72 -21.11 28.92 -11.47
N ASN A 73 -20.71 29.04 -10.19
CA ASN A 73 -20.63 30.28 -9.41
C ASN A 73 -21.97 31.01 -9.17
N LYS A 74 -23.12 30.41 -9.53
CA LYS A 74 -24.42 30.92 -9.11
C LYS A 74 -24.66 30.63 -7.62
N LYS A 75 -25.61 31.34 -7.02
CA LYS A 75 -25.91 31.25 -5.60
C LYS A 75 -27.33 30.75 -5.38
N CYS A 76 -27.50 29.89 -4.39
CA CYS A 76 -28.78 29.41 -3.90
C CYS A 76 -28.90 29.74 -2.41
N LYS A 77 -30.11 29.89 -1.88
CA LYS A 77 -30.32 30.06 -0.44
C LYS A 77 -30.30 28.68 0.23
N HIS A 78 -29.57 28.55 1.33
CA HIS A 78 -29.56 27.33 2.12
C HIS A 78 -30.97 27.05 2.71
N PRO A 79 -31.41 25.77 2.82
CA PRO A 79 -32.79 25.42 3.18
C PRO A 79 -33.27 26.02 4.51
N PHE A 80 -32.50 25.91 5.60
CA PHE A 80 -32.95 26.35 6.93
C PHE A 80 -32.01 27.31 7.67
N ILE A 81 -30.80 27.54 7.15
CA ILE A 81 -29.82 28.48 7.70
C ILE A 81 -29.83 29.71 6.80
N ASP A 82 -29.76 30.91 7.36
CA ASP A 82 -29.69 32.15 6.57
C ASP A 82 -28.28 32.35 6.00
N ARG A 83 -27.92 31.52 5.02
CA ARG A 83 -26.62 31.46 4.34
C ARG A 83 -26.82 31.19 2.84
N GLU A 84 -25.90 31.68 2.02
CA GLU A 84 -25.82 31.33 0.60
C GLU A 84 -25.03 30.03 0.40
N SER A 85 -25.52 29.15 -0.47
CA SER A 85 -24.81 27.97 -0.97
C SER A 85 -24.39 28.22 -2.42
N LEU A 86 -23.12 27.96 -2.73
CA LEU A 86 -22.56 28.15 -4.08
C LEU A 86 -22.93 26.97 -4.99
N LEU A 87 -23.25 27.22 -6.26
CA LEU A 87 -23.41 26.16 -7.25
C LEU A 87 -22.05 25.92 -7.92
N ILE A 88 -21.54 24.69 -7.84
CA ILE A 88 -20.19 24.33 -8.27
C ILE A 88 -20.22 23.13 -9.23
N LEU A 89 -19.10 22.89 -9.92
CA LEU A 89 -18.95 21.78 -10.86
C LEU A 89 -18.06 20.67 -10.29
N GLY A 90 -18.45 19.42 -10.49
CA GLY A 90 -17.68 18.25 -10.11
C GLY A 90 -18.09 16.99 -10.87
N ASP A 91 -17.07 16.24 -11.31
CA ASP A 91 -17.24 15.04 -12.15
C ASP A 91 -17.66 13.80 -11.35
N HIS A 92 -17.71 13.90 -10.02
CA HIS A 92 -18.15 12.83 -9.13
C HIS A 92 -19.68 12.69 -9.07
N VAL A 93 -20.43 13.65 -9.61
CA VAL A 93 -21.89 13.58 -9.68
C VAL A 93 -22.31 12.53 -10.70
N THR A 94 -23.13 11.56 -10.29
CA THR A 94 -23.61 10.47 -11.17
C THR A 94 -25.11 10.56 -11.42
N LEU A 95 -25.58 9.79 -12.42
CA LEU A 95 -27.00 9.64 -12.76
C LEU A 95 -27.59 8.32 -12.22
N GLU A 96 -26.89 7.64 -11.32
CA GLU A 96 -27.33 6.34 -10.78
C GLU A 96 -28.40 6.48 -9.69
N ALA A 97 -28.36 7.56 -8.89
CA ALA A 97 -29.30 7.79 -7.80
C ALA A 97 -29.42 9.28 -7.44
N GLY A 98 -30.56 9.63 -6.82
CA GLY A 98 -30.85 10.97 -6.32
C GLY A 98 -31.45 11.90 -7.38
N SER A 99 -31.00 13.16 -7.42
CA SER A 99 -31.53 14.21 -8.30
C SER A 99 -30.54 14.71 -9.36
N GLY A 100 -29.28 14.25 -9.32
CA GLY A 100 -28.19 14.78 -10.15
C GLY A 100 -27.68 16.15 -9.70
N CYS A 101 -28.11 16.62 -8.53
CA CYS A 101 -27.57 17.78 -7.82
C CYS A 101 -27.15 17.31 -6.42
N VAL A 102 -25.85 17.35 -6.12
CA VAL A 102 -25.31 16.80 -4.87
C VAL A 102 -25.05 17.92 -3.89
N HIS A 103 -25.63 17.85 -2.69
CA HIS A 103 -25.31 18.80 -1.63
C HIS A 103 -23.86 18.55 -1.18
N THR A 104 -23.07 19.60 -1.01
CA THR A 104 -21.64 19.51 -0.72
C THR A 104 -21.34 20.05 0.67
N ALA A 105 -20.84 19.18 1.53
CA ALA A 105 -20.39 19.46 2.89
C ALA A 105 -18.91 19.06 3.03
N PRO A 106 -17.95 19.98 2.76
CA PRO A 106 -16.52 19.67 2.70
C PRO A 106 -15.95 19.04 3.99
N GLY A 107 -16.60 19.27 5.13
CA GLY A 107 -16.24 18.65 6.40
C GLY A 107 -16.61 17.17 6.55
N HIS A 108 -17.41 16.59 5.66
CA HIS A 108 -18.04 15.28 5.86
C HIS A 108 -18.00 14.34 4.64
N GLY A 109 -17.33 14.71 3.56
CA GLY A 109 -17.16 13.86 2.37
C GLY A 109 -15.78 14.06 1.74
N HIS A 110 -15.18 12.99 1.20
CA HIS A 110 -13.86 13.11 0.55
C HIS A 110 -13.94 13.87 -0.77
N GLU A 111 -14.91 13.54 -1.62
CA GLU A 111 -15.14 14.24 -2.88
C GLU A 111 -15.57 15.70 -2.62
N ASP A 112 -16.45 15.91 -1.63
CA ASP A 112 -16.85 17.22 -1.13
C ASP A 112 -15.65 18.05 -0.65
N TYR A 113 -14.70 17.43 0.05
CA TYR A 113 -13.47 18.07 0.50
C TYR A 113 -12.60 18.50 -0.69
N LEU A 114 -12.36 17.60 -1.65
CA LEU A 114 -11.53 17.89 -2.82
C LEU A 114 -12.13 18.99 -3.71
N VAL A 115 -13.44 18.93 -3.99
CA VAL A 115 -14.12 19.98 -4.75
C VAL A 115 -14.20 21.28 -3.93
N GLY A 116 -14.41 21.18 -2.62
CA GLY A 116 -14.42 22.33 -1.71
C GLY A 116 -13.10 23.09 -1.73
N LEU A 117 -11.95 22.38 -1.70
CA LEU A 117 -10.63 23.00 -1.84
C LEU A 117 -10.46 23.73 -3.18
N LYS A 118 -10.94 23.15 -4.29
CA LYS A 118 -10.85 23.76 -5.63
C LYS A 118 -11.57 25.12 -5.70
N TYR A 119 -12.71 25.25 -5.01
CA TYR A 119 -13.51 26.47 -4.99
C TYR A 119 -13.25 27.37 -3.76
N GLY A 120 -12.29 27.00 -2.89
CA GLY A 120 -11.95 27.76 -1.69
C GLY A 120 -13.08 27.79 -0.64
N LEU A 121 -13.88 26.73 -0.55
CA LEU A 121 -14.92 26.58 0.46
C LEU A 121 -14.29 26.30 1.84
N GLU A 122 -14.93 26.81 2.89
CA GLU A 122 -14.56 26.49 4.26
C GLU A 122 -14.75 24.98 4.53
N ILE A 123 -13.81 24.35 5.24
CA ILE A 123 -13.95 22.96 5.67
C ILE A 123 -14.81 22.92 6.94
N TYR A 124 -16.06 23.33 6.81
CA TYR A 124 -16.98 23.50 7.92
C TYR A 124 -17.50 22.14 8.39
N SER A 125 -17.31 21.85 9.68
CA SER A 125 -17.71 20.59 10.34
C SER A 125 -18.25 20.87 11.74
N PRO A 126 -19.57 21.07 11.91
CA PRO A 126 -20.20 21.41 13.19
C PRO A 126 -20.35 20.20 14.13
N VAL A 127 -19.42 19.24 14.10
CA VAL A 127 -19.47 17.98 14.86
C VAL A 127 -18.13 17.72 15.58
N ASP A 128 -18.21 17.39 16.87
CA ASP A 128 -17.05 17.13 17.74
C ASP A 128 -16.48 15.70 17.61
N GLY A 129 -15.45 15.39 18.39
CA GLY A 129 -14.76 14.08 18.35
C GLY A 129 -15.59 12.93 18.90
N ARG A 130 -16.75 13.21 19.50
CA ARG A 130 -17.69 12.24 20.05
C ARG A 130 -18.90 12.06 19.14
N GLY A 131 -18.91 12.67 17.95
CA GLY A 131 -20.04 12.60 17.02
C GLY A 131 -21.23 13.44 17.47
N ARG A 132 -21.00 14.55 18.20
CA ARG A 132 -22.05 15.46 18.69
C ARG A 132 -21.92 16.84 18.06
N PHE A 133 -23.05 17.51 17.86
CA PHE A 133 -23.03 18.88 17.33
C PHE A 133 -22.36 19.85 18.30
N THR A 134 -21.56 20.76 17.75
CA THR A 134 -20.88 21.84 18.48
C THR A 134 -21.78 23.08 18.58
N SER A 135 -21.33 24.08 19.33
CA SER A 135 -21.96 25.41 19.40
C SER A 135 -22.04 26.14 18.05
N GLN A 136 -21.34 25.66 17.01
CA GLN A 136 -21.45 26.18 15.64
C GLN A 136 -22.83 25.90 15.02
N PHE A 137 -23.59 24.94 15.55
CA PHE A 137 -24.99 24.71 15.19
C PHE A 137 -25.87 24.61 16.45
N PRO A 138 -26.28 25.77 17.02
CA PRO A 138 -26.93 25.84 18.34
C PRO A 138 -28.24 25.06 18.48
N GLU A 139 -29.01 24.90 17.40
CA GLU A 139 -30.31 24.20 17.43
C GLU A 139 -30.20 22.75 17.91
N PHE A 140 -29.06 22.09 17.69
CA PHE A 140 -28.84 20.69 18.01
C PHE A 140 -27.59 20.48 18.88
N GLU A 141 -27.06 21.52 19.50
CA GLU A 141 -25.83 21.47 20.29
C GLU A 141 -25.85 20.32 21.32
N GLY A 142 -24.77 19.52 21.34
CA GLY A 142 -24.60 18.38 22.23
C GLY A 142 -25.37 17.11 21.82
N GLN A 143 -26.26 17.17 20.82
CA GLN A 143 -26.95 15.99 20.31
C GLN A 143 -26.05 15.15 19.41
N GLU A 144 -26.23 13.83 19.47
CA GLU A 144 -25.53 12.87 18.62
C GLU A 144 -26.09 12.91 17.19
N VAL A 145 -25.21 12.78 16.19
CA VAL A 145 -25.56 12.88 14.76
C VAL A 145 -26.71 11.95 14.35
N GLU A 146 -26.74 10.71 14.86
CA GLU A 146 -27.80 9.76 14.51
C GLU A 146 -29.16 10.20 15.07
N ALA A 147 -29.19 10.69 16.31
CA ALA A 147 -30.40 11.18 16.95
C ALA A 147 -30.94 12.46 16.29
N SER A 148 -30.04 13.31 15.78
CA SER A 148 -30.39 14.58 15.13
C SER A 148 -31.16 14.42 13.81
N ASN A 149 -30.99 13.29 13.10
CA ASN A 149 -31.57 13.10 11.77
C ASN A 149 -33.09 13.32 11.76
N LYS A 150 -33.80 12.82 12.78
CA LYS A 150 -35.25 13.00 12.91
C LYS A 150 -35.64 14.47 13.10
N GLY A 151 -34.84 15.21 13.86
CA GLY A 151 -35.08 16.63 14.09
C GLY A 151 -34.83 17.48 12.85
N ILE A 152 -33.78 17.15 12.08
CA ILE A 152 -33.48 17.86 10.82
C ILE A 152 -34.54 17.57 9.75
N ILE A 153 -35.01 16.33 9.63
CA ILE A 153 -36.12 15.98 8.73
C ILE A 153 -37.37 16.78 9.11
N LYS A 154 -37.71 16.83 10.40
CA LYS A 154 -38.83 17.62 10.88
C LYS A 154 -38.66 19.12 10.60
N LEU A 155 -37.46 19.67 10.74
CA LEU A 155 -37.17 21.07 10.42
C LEU A 155 -37.41 21.39 8.93
N LEU A 156 -37.07 20.45 8.03
CA LEU A 156 -37.35 20.58 6.60
C LEU A 156 -38.85 20.51 6.31
N ASP A 157 -39.56 19.59 6.96
CA ASP A 157 -41.02 19.41 6.83
C ASP A 157 -41.78 20.66 7.34
N ASP A 158 -41.44 21.16 8.53
CA ASP A 158 -42.04 22.35 9.13
C ASP A 158 -41.85 23.62 8.26
N LYS A 159 -40.79 23.66 7.44
CA LYS A 159 -40.50 24.74 6.49
C LYS A 159 -41.06 24.51 5.08
N GLY A 160 -41.70 23.36 4.82
CA GLY A 160 -42.21 22.98 3.50
C GLY A 160 -41.12 22.76 2.45
N LEU A 161 -39.92 22.35 2.87
CA LEU A 161 -38.76 22.12 2.01
C LEU A 161 -38.45 20.63 1.80
N LEU A 162 -39.22 19.74 2.43
CA LEU A 162 -39.10 18.29 2.27
C LEU A 162 -40.03 17.83 1.14
N LEU A 163 -39.45 17.35 0.04
CA LEU A 163 -40.23 16.81 -1.09
C LEU A 163 -40.72 15.39 -0.81
N ALA A 164 -39.85 14.53 -0.31
CA ALA A 164 -40.15 13.12 -0.03
C ALA A 164 -39.21 12.56 1.04
N GLU A 165 -39.70 11.63 1.86
CA GLU A 165 -38.91 10.86 2.82
C GLU A 165 -39.13 9.37 2.57
N LYS A 166 -38.03 8.61 2.40
CA LYS A 166 -38.06 7.15 2.27
C LYS A 166 -36.94 6.50 3.08
N LYS A 167 -37.22 5.31 3.59
CA LYS A 167 -36.21 4.44 4.21
C LYS A 167 -35.63 3.51 3.17
N ILE A 168 -34.30 3.52 3.04
CA ILE A 168 -33.55 2.63 2.15
C ILE A 168 -32.61 1.75 2.97
N THR A 169 -32.18 0.63 2.41
CA THR A 169 -31.16 -0.24 3.00
C THR A 169 -30.02 -0.38 2.00
N HIS A 170 -28.81 -0.02 2.41
CA HIS A 170 -27.60 -0.11 1.60
C HIS A 170 -26.40 -0.52 2.46
N SER A 171 -25.26 -0.77 1.83
CA SER A 171 -24.02 -0.99 2.56
C SER A 171 -23.50 0.33 3.11
N TYR A 172 -23.16 0.36 4.39
CA TYR A 172 -22.63 1.54 5.08
C TYR A 172 -21.42 1.13 5.92
N PRO A 173 -20.36 1.97 6.03
CA PRO A 173 -19.18 1.60 6.79
C PRO A 173 -19.49 1.56 8.30
N HIS A 174 -19.01 0.51 8.96
CA HIS A 174 -19.15 0.32 10.40
C HIS A 174 -17.79 0.08 11.04
N ASP A 175 -17.64 0.50 12.29
CA ASP A 175 -16.48 0.18 13.09
C ASP A 175 -16.34 -1.34 13.19
N TRP A 176 -15.17 -1.87 12.85
CA TRP A 176 -14.96 -3.31 12.74
C TRP A 176 -15.02 -4.02 14.10
N ARG A 177 -14.85 -3.31 15.21
CA ARG A 177 -14.87 -3.84 16.59
C ARG A 177 -16.24 -3.65 17.24
N GLU A 178 -16.77 -2.42 17.25
CA GLU A 178 -18.05 -2.09 17.89
C GLU A 178 -19.27 -2.35 16.99
N LYS A 179 -19.05 -2.53 15.67
CA LYS A 179 -20.11 -2.70 14.67
C LYS A 179 -21.12 -1.56 14.64
N LYS A 180 -20.72 -0.35 15.06
CA LYS A 180 -21.51 0.88 14.97
C LYS A 180 -21.19 1.65 13.68
N PRO A 181 -22.14 2.42 13.13
CA PRO A 181 -21.88 3.26 11.96
C PRO A 181 -20.74 4.25 12.21
N ILE A 182 -19.89 4.48 11.21
CA ILE A 182 -18.88 5.54 11.27
C ILE A 182 -19.34 6.79 10.51
N ILE A 183 -18.78 7.94 10.88
CA ILE A 183 -18.98 9.20 10.16
C ILE A 183 -17.65 9.71 9.61
N PHE A 184 -17.72 10.42 8.49
CA PHE A 184 -16.59 11.18 7.97
C PHE A 184 -16.60 12.57 8.59
N ARG A 185 -15.43 12.99 9.06
CA ARG A 185 -15.23 14.28 9.70
C ARG A 185 -13.84 14.81 9.37
N ALA A 186 -13.78 16.04 8.90
CA ALA A 186 -12.53 16.74 8.71
C ALA A 186 -11.85 16.99 10.07
N THR A 187 -10.56 16.70 10.12
CA THR A 187 -9.72 16.91 11.30
C THR A 187 -8.40 17.50 10.85
N PRO A 188 -7.75 18.34 11.67
CA PRO A 188 -6.37 18.75 11.40
C PRO A 188 -5.47 17.51 11.30
N GLN A 189 -4.62 17.47 10.27
CA GLN A 189 -3.69 16.38 9.99
C GLN A 189 -2.41 16.95 9.38
N TRP A 190 -1.31 16.24 9.54
CA TRP A 190 -0.01 16.55 8.94
C TRP A 190 0.14 15.85 7.59
N PHE A 191 0.55 16.60 6.58
CA PHE A 191 0.73 16.12 5.22
C PHE A 191 2.12 16.44 4.68
N ILE A 192 2.68 15.51 3.91
CA ILE A 192 3.80 15.77 3.00
C ILE A 192 3.21 16.07 1.62
N SER A 193 3.48 17.26 1.10
CA SER A 193 3.03 17.67 -0.24
C SER A 193 4.01 17.17 -1.29
N LEU A 194 3.51 16.46 -2.31
CA LEU A 194 4.33 15.99 -3.44
C LEU A 194 4.51 17.08 -4.52
N GLU A 195 3.68 18.11 -4.52
CA GLU A 195 3.79 19.25 -5.45
C GLU A 195 4.87 20.24 -5.02
N ARG A 196 4.98 20.49 -3.71
CA ARG A 196 5.95 21.44 -3.19
C ARG A 196 7.38 20.94 -3.45
N ALA A 197 8.27 21.89 -3.72
CA ALA A 197 9.67 21.63 -4.06
C ALA A 197 9.88 20.68 -5.26
N ASN A 198 8.87 20.53 -6.13
CA ASN A 198 8.90 19.63 -7.27
C ASN A 198 9.22 18.16 -6.91
N LEU A 199 8.70 17.69 -5.77
CA LEU A 199 9.02 16.35 -5.27
C LEU A 199 8.48 15.24 -6.18
N ARG A 200 7.28 15.40 -6.78
CA ARG A 200 6.72 14.40 -7.70
C ARG A 200 7.64 14.13 -8.89
N ASP A 201 8.09 15.17 -9.58
CA ASP A 201 8.97 15.02 -10.74
C ASP A 201 10.30 14.36 -10.36
N GLN A 202 10.85 14.72 -9.19
CA GLN A 202 12.06 14.09 -8.67
C GLN A 202 11.84 12.60 -8.37
N LEU A 203 10.67 12.23 -7.84
CA LEU A 203 10.31 10.83 -7.61
C LEU A 203 10.20 10.06 -8.93
N LEU A 204 9.52 10.61 -9.92
CA LEU A 204 9.40 9.99 -11.25
C LEU A 204 10.78 9.81 -11.91
N ALA A 205 11.65 10.83 -11.83
CA ALA A 205 13.02 10.74 -12.31
C ALA A 205 13.87 9.70 -11.55
N ALA A 206 13.60 9.49 -10.25
CA ALA A 206 14.24 8.45 -9.46
C ALA A 206 13.72 7.05 -9.83
N VAL A 207 12.41 6.90 -10.07
CA VAL A 207 11.80 5.65 -10.57
C VAL A 207 12.44 5.20 -11.89
N ASP A 208 12.76 6.14 -12.77
CA ASP A 208 13.41 5.86 -14.06
C ASP A 208 14.83 5.29 -13.94
N GLN A 209 15.52 5.55 -12.83
CA GLN A 209 16.89 5.09 -12.58
C GLN A 209 16.95 3.70 -11.95
N VAL A 210 15.81 3.18 -11.49
CA VAL A 210 15.71 1.89 -10.80
C VAL A 210 15.41 0.77 -11.79
N GLU A 211 16.07 -0.38 -11.62
CA GLU A 211 15.72 -1.60 -12.33
C GLU A 211 14.49 -2.27 -11.70
N TRP A 212 13.39 -2.38 -12.44
CA TRP A 212 12.14 -2.99 -11.96
C TRP A 212 11.98 -4.40 -12.50
N ILE A 213 11.85 -5.38 -11.59
CA ILE A 213 11.73 -6.81 -11.89
C ILE A 213 10.42 -7.33 -11.27
N PRO A 214 9.39 -7.61 -12.08
CA PRO A 214 9.26 -7.40 -13.52
C PRO A 214 9.02 -5.94 -13.93
N LYS A 215 9.21 -5.65 -15.22
CA LYS A 215 9.17 -4.29 -15.78
C LYS A 215 7.88 -3.51 -15.52
N TRP A 216 6.73 -4.19 -15.43
CA TRP A 216 5.44 -3.54 -15.16
C TRP A 216 5.39 -2.87 -13.77
N GLY A 217 6.29 -3.25 -12.84
CA GLY A 217 6.38 -2.63 -11.52
C GLY A 217 6.63 -1.11 -11.59
N LYS A 218 7.39 -0.69 -12.61
CA LYS A 218 7.62 0.73 -12.94
C LYS A 218 6.31 1.45 -13.24
N ASP A 219 5.53 0.94 -14.19
CA ASP A 219 4.27 1.56 -14.60
C ASP A 219 3.30 1.66 -13.41
N ARG A 220 3.29 0.64 -12.55
CA ARG A 220 2.44 0.59 -11.35
C ARG A 220 2.80 1.67 -10.34
N ILE A 221 4.09 1.91 -10.06
CA ILE A 221 4.49 2.95 -9.10
C ILE A 221 4.36 4.35 -9.71
N SER A 222 4.68 4.54 -11.00
CA SER A 222 4.52 5.81 -11.69
C SER A 222 3.06 6.27 -11.70
N ALA A 223 2.12 5.39 -12.09
CA ALA A 223 0.70 5.71 -12.09
C ALA A 223 0.15 6.08 -10.70
N MET A 224 0.75 5.54 -9.63
CA MET A 224 0.39 5.92 -8.27
C MET A 224 0.91 7.31 -7.91
N LEU A 225 2.16 7.63 -8.28
CA LEU A 225 2.78 8.93 -8.02
C LEU A 225 2.07 10.07 -8.79
N ASP A 226 1.61 9.81 -10.02
CA ASP A 226 0.88 10.78 -10.84
C ASP A 226 -0.45 11.21 -10.19
N ASN A 227 -1.18 10.26 -9.60
CA ASN A 227 -2.49 10.52 -8.99
C ASN A 227 -2.41 10.97 -7.53
N ARG A 228 -1.22 10.97 -6.92
CA ARG A 228 -1.03 11.32 -5.51
C ARG A 228 -0.65 12.79 -5.36
N VAL A 229 -1.49 13.55 -4.66
CA VAL A 229 -1.24 14.96 -4.36
C VAL A 229 -0.45 15.12 -3.05
N GLU A 230 -0.90 14.44 -2.00
CA GLU A 230 -0.31 14.54 -0.66
C GLU A 230 -0.22 13.17 0.04
N TRP A 231 0.63 13.10 1.06
CA TRP A 231 0.71 11.98 1.99
C TRP A 231 0.36 12.44 3.40
N CYS A 232 -0.80 11.99 3.91
CA CYS A 232 -1.14 12.16 5.32
C CYS A 232 -0.25 11.28 6.21
N ILE A 233 0.65 11.92 6.96
CA ILE A 233 1.64 11.27 7.82
C ILE A 233 1.24 11.22 9.29
N SER A 234 0.19 11.92 9.72
CA SER A 234 -0.27 11.88 11.12
C SER A 234 -1.26 10.74 11.40
N ARG A 235 -1.18 10.18 12.60
CA ARG A 235 -2.07 9.15 13.12
C ARG A 235 -2.41 9.44 14.58
N GLN A 236 -3.70 9.42 14.93
CA GLN A 236 -4.20 9.58 16.30
C GLN A 236 -4.07 8.25 17.05
N ARG A 237 -2.83 7.83 17.32
CA ARG A 237 -2.49 6.55 17.98
C ARG A 237 -1.62 6.80 19.20
N ALA A 238 -1.73 5.93 20.19
CA ALA A 238 -0.93 5.98 21.41
C ALA A 238 0.46 5.32 21.24
N TRP A 239 0.71 4.62 20.14
CA TRP A 239 1.97 3.95 19.86
C TRP A 239 2.48 4.33 18.47
N GLY A 240 3.68 4.92 18.43
CA GLY A 240 4.35 5.34 17.20
C GLY A 240 5.49 6.32 17.49
N VAL A 241 6.16 6.83 16.45
CA VAL A 241 7.10 7.94 16.58
C VAL A 241 6.30 9.25 16.66
N PRO A 242 6.50 10.12 17.66
CA PRO A 242 5.74 11.36 17.75
C PRO A 242 6.13 12.34 16.64
N ILE A 243 5.17 13.15 16.19
CA ILE A 243 5.48 14.30 15.34
C ILE A 243 6.04 15.41 16.24
N PRO A 244 7.30 15.85 16.05
CA PRO A 244 7.96 16.81 16.94
C PRO A 244 7.50 18.26 16.68
N ALA A 245 6.19 18.51 16.81
CA ALA A 245 5.58 19.82 16.64
C ALA A 245 5.12 20.41 17.98
N ILE A 246 5.22 21.74 18.10
CA ILE A 246 4.81 22.52 19.27
C ILE A 246 3.60 23.37 18.89
N HIS A 247 2.51 23.25 19.63
CA HIS A 247 1.30 24.04 19.44
C HIS A 247 1.24 25.20 20.42
N LEU A 248 0.70 26.34 19.98
CA LEU A 248 0.46 27.50 20.84
C LEU A 248 -0.99 27.54 21.29
N LYS A 249 -1.23 27.65 22.59
CA LYS A 249 -2.58 27.67 23.13
C LYS A 249 -3.29 28.97 22.73
N GLY A 250 -4.44 28.84 22.08
CA GLY A 250 -5.21 29.98 21.57
C GLY A 250 -4.79 30.47 20.19
N SER A 251 -3.88 29.77 19.50
CA SER A 251 -3.65 29.90 18.05
C SER A 251 -3.94 28.57 17.36
N ASP A 252 -4.29 28.64 16.07
CA ASP A 252 -4.32 27.49 15.16
C ASP A 252 -2.93 27.18 14.58
N ASP A 253 -1.90 27.95 14.98
CA ASP A 253 -0.53 27.78 14.52
C ASP A 253 0.22 26.65 15.26
N SER A 254 0.97 25.88 14.49
CA SER A 254 1.93 24.88 14.98
C SER A 254 3.35 25.23 14.54
N LEU A 255 4.31 25.09 15.45
CA LEU A 255 5.73 25.26 15.18
C LEU A 255 6.38 23.90 14.91
N LEU A 256 6.77 23.68 13.66
CA LEU A 256 7.62 22.59 13.22
C LEU A 256 9.00 23.15 12.81
N ASP A 257 9.93 23.22 13.77
CA ASP A 257 11.24 23.86 13.56
C ASP A 257 12.38 22.84 13.34
N PRO A 258 13.16 22.93 12.24
CA PRO A 258 14.26 21.99 11.97
C PRO A 258 15.35 21.96 13.06
N GLY A 259 15.62 23.08 13.72
CA GLY A 259 16.61 23.16 14.81
C GLY A 259 16.13 22.43 16.05
N PHE A 260 14.86 22.62 16.43
CA PHE A 260 14.20 21.86 17.49
C PHE A 260 14.19 20.36 17.20
N ILE A 261 13.81 19.96 15.98
CA ILE A 261 13.73 18.55 15.59
C ILE A 261 15.09 17.84 15.75
N ARG A 262 16.20 18.49 15.36
CA ARG A 262 17.55 17.93 15.52
C ARG A 262 17.94 17.79 16.99
N LYS A 263 17.75 18.85 17.79
CA LYS A 263 18.02 18.81 19.24
C LYS A 263 17.14 17.77 19.96
N PHE A 264 15.91 17.59 19.50
CA PHE A 264 15.00 16.56 20.01
C PHE A 264 15.49 15.15 19.63
N ALA A 265 15.94 14.95 18.39
CA ALA A 265 16.54 13.69 17.96
C ALA A 265 17.75 13.31 18.83
N ASP A 266 18.64 14.27 19.14
CA ASP A 266 19.78 14.06 20.06
C ASP A 266 19.30 13.62 21.45
N LEU A 267 18.25 14.25 21.99
CA LEU A 267 17.65 13.86 23.28
C LEU A 267 17.05 12.44 23.23
N VAL A 268 16.40 12.08 22.13
CA VAL A 268 15.82 10.74 21.93
C VAL A 268 16.91 9.67 21.85
N THR A 269 18.05 9.95 21.23
CA THR A 269 19.20 9.02 21.20
C THR A 269 19.69 8.68 22.61
N GLU A 270 19.66 9.64 23.53
CA GLU A 270 20.08 9.42 24.92
C GLU A 270 19.00 8.78 25.81
N THR A 271 17.75 9.20 25.64
CA THR A 271 16.68 8.97 26.64
C THR A 271 15.55 8.07 26.15
N GLY A 272 15.54 7.71 24.87
CA GLY A 272 14.44 7.03 24.19
C GLY A 272 13.29 7.98 23.83
N VAL A 273 12.44 7.55 22.90
CA VAL A 273 11.32 8.34 22.39
C VAL A 273 10.22 8.59 23.43
N ASP A 274 10.16 7.73 24.46
CA ASP A 274 9.19 7.80 25.56
C ASP A 274 9.18 9.14 26.29
N VAL A 275 10.28 9.91 26.24
CA VAL A 275 10.38 11.25 26.83
C VAL A 275 9.26 12.19 26.34
N TRP A 276 8.80 12.05 25.09
CA TRP A 276 7.71 12.85 24.54
C TRP A 276 6.37 12.50 25.18
N TYR A 277 6.08 11.20 25.31
CA TYR A 277 4.83 10.70 25.87
C TYR A 277 4.76 10.96 27.37
N GLU A 278 5.85 10.74 28.09
CA GLU A 278 5.94 11.07 29.51
C GLU A 278 5.66 12.55 29.78
N TYR A 279 6.16 13.45 28.93
CA TYR A 279 5.86 14.87 29.06
C TYR A 279 4.37 15.16 28.83
N ILE A 280 3.76 14.57 27.81
CA ILE A 280 2.32 14.72 27.51
C ILE A 280 1.44 14.17 28.65
N GLU A 281 1.87 13.08 29.29
CA GLU A 281 1.17 12.46 30.43
C GLU A 281 1.41 13.19 31.76
N GLY A 282 2.29 14.20 31.79
CA GLY A 282 2.57 15.00 32.97
C GLY A 282 3.55 14.35 33.95
N VAL A 283 4.38 13.42 33.48
CA VAL A 283 5.42 12.79 34.28
C VAL A 283 6.59 13.77 34.48
N GLU A 284 6.88 14.11 35.74
CA GLU A 284 7.99 15.00 36.09
C GLU A 284 9.27 14.18 36.39
N ASN A 285 10.28 14.31 35.54
CA ASN A 285 11.60 13.71 35.72
C ASN A 285 12.69 14.52 34.99
N ASP A 286 13.95 14.07 35.03
CA ASP A 286 15.08 14.76 34.39
C ASP A 286 14.89 14.90 32.87
N ARG A 287 14.50 13.81 32.18
CA ARG A 287 14.33 13.82 30.71
C ARG A 287 13.17 14.72 30.26
N THR A 288 12.03 14.71 30.96
CA THR A 288 10.90 15.61 30.65
C THR A 288 11.22 17.07 30.98
N SER A 289 12.05 17.33 31.99
CA SER A 289 12.57 18.68 32.29
C SER A 289 13.51 19.19 31.19
N ARG A 290 14.38 18.32 30.65
CA ARG A 290 15.26 18.64 29.50
C ARG A 290 14.46 18.94 28.24
N LEU A 291 13.43 18.13 27.93
CA LEU A 291 12.52 18.38 26.81
C LEU A 291 11.80 19.72 26.96
N LYS A 292 11.25 20.02 28.14
CA LYS A 292 10.59 21.29 28.42
C LYS A 292 11.51 22.48 28.17
N LYS A 293 12.73 22.44 28.71
CA LYS A 293 13.74 23.49 28.52
C LYS A 293 14.07 23.69 27.04
N LEU A 294 14.21 22.59 26.29
CA LEU A 294 14.45 22.64 24.85
C LEU A 294 13.33 23.36 24.08
N VAL A 295 12.06 23.08 24.44
CA VAL A 295 10.90 23.77 23.85
C VAL A 295 10.92 25.26 24.20
N GLU A 296 11.11 25.60 25.47
CA GLU A 296 11.14 27.00 25.94
C GLU A 296 12.27 27.82 25.30
N GLU A 297 13.46 27.23 25.15
CA GLU A 297 14.59 27.84 24.43
C GLU A 297 14.25 28.07 22.95
N THR A 298 13.63 27.09 22.29
CA THR A 298 13.20 27.21 20.89
C THR A 298 12.18 28.34 20.72
N LEU A 299 11.15 28.39 21.56
CA LEU A 299 10.12 29.45 21.51
C LEU A 299 10.73 30.83 21.75
N LYS A 300 11.66 30.93 22.71
CA LYS A 300 12.39 32.18 22.99
C LYS A 300 13.25 32.63 21.80
N GLU A 301 13.98 31.72 21.16
CA GLU A 301 14.77 31.99 19.95
C GLU A 301 13.89 32.50 18.80
N LYS A 302 12.65 32.03 18.69
CA LYS A 302 11.67 32.46 17.68
C LYS A 302 10.88 33.71 18.06
N GLY A 303 11.09 34.25 19.27
CA GLY A 303 10.33 35.42 19.76
C GLY A 303 8.84 35.11 20.01
N ILE A 304 8.49 33.85 20.26
CA ILE A 304 7.13 33.41 20.52
C ILE A 304 6.89 33.38 22.03
N ALA A 305 5.82 34.03 22.48
CA ALA A 305 5.39 34.03 23.88
C ALA A 305 3.97 33.47 23.98
N GLY A 306 3.71 32.69 25.02
CA GLY A 306 2.39 32.10 25.26
C GLY A 306 2.48 30.73 25.93
N GLU A 307 1.32 30.20 26.33
CA GLU A 307 1.20 28.81 26.74
C GLU A 307 1.31 27.90 25.51
N TRP A 308 1.92 26.74 25.68
CA TRP A 308 2.18 25.78 24.60
C TRP A 308 1.87 24.36 25.04
N TYR A 309 1.67 23.47 24.07
CA TYR A 309 1.55 22.03 24.27
C TYR A 309 2.17 21.26 23.11
N LEU A 310 2.57 20.02 23.35
CA LEU A 310 3.16 19.17 22.32
C LEU A 310 2.09 18.48 21.48
N GLU A 311 2.43 18.21 20.21
CA GLU A 311 1.64 17.37 19.32
C GLU A 311 1.43 15.97 19.92
N LYS A 312 0.20 15.48 19.80
CA LYS A 312 -0.24 14.17 20.30
C LYS A 312 -0.27 13.12 19.18
N ASP A 313 -0.28 13.56 17.94
CA ASP A 313 -0.25 12.67 16.79
C ASP A 313 1.11 11.99 16.61
N THR A 314 1.05 10.78 16.09
CA THR A 314 2.21 9.97 15.72
C THR A 314 2.38 9.92 14.21
N LEU A 315 3.59 9.60 13.76
CA LEU A 315 3.89 9.34 12.37
C LEU A 315 3.23 8.04 11.89
N ASP A 316 2.87 8.02 10.62
CA ASP A 316 2.41 6.86 9.89
C ASP A 316 3.47 5.76 9.89
N VAL A 317 3.08 4.51 10.07
CA VAL A 317 4.01 3.37 10.09
C VAL A 317 4.76 3.18 8.76
N TRP A 318 4.21 3.71 7.67
CA TRP A 318 4.89 3.77 6.38
C TRP A 318 6.03 4.80 6.36
N PHE A 319 5.95 5.85 7.19
CA PHE A 319 7.05 6.78 7.38
C PHE A 319 8.20 6.10 8.14
N ASP A 320 7.87 5.37 9.22
CA ASP A 320 8.85 4.61 10.00
C ASP A 320 9.60 3.60 9.12
N SER A 321 8.85 2.69 8.48
CA SER A 321 9.45 1.69 7.57
C SER A 321 10.13 2.35 6.37
N GLY A 322 9.56 3.41 5.81
CA GLY A 322 10.14 4.17 4.72
C GLY A 322 11.44 4.89 5.09
N SER A 323 11.71 5.13 6.38
CA SER A 323 12.97 5.72 6.84
C SER A 323 14.09 4.69 7.04
N SER A 324 13.81 3.40 6.86
CA SER A 324 14.77 2.31 7.10
C SER A 324 16.04 2.43 6.24
N HIS A 325 15.93 2.96 5.01
CA HIS A 325 17.08 3.19 4.15
C HIS A 325 18.09 4.17 4.77
N HIS A 326 17.65 5.08 5.64
CA HIS A 326 18.53 6.04 6.31
C HIS A 326 18.96 5.52 7.68
N ALA A 327 18.03 4.93 8.42
CA ALA A 327 18.28 4.41 9.76
C ALA A 327 19.19 3.17 9.77
N VAL A 328 19.19 2.35 8.72
CA VAL A 328 19.87 1.05 8.69
C VAL A 328 20.98 0.96 7.63
N LEU A 329 20.81 1.57 6.44
CA LEU A 329 21.83 1.48 5.37
C LEU A 329 22.97 2.50 5.58
N ASN A 330 23.71 2.34 6.67
CA ASN A 330 24.84 3.19 7.04
C ASN A 330 26.04 2.37 7.54
N GLU A 331 27.17 3.06 7.71
CA GLU A 331 28.46 2.44 8.06
C GLU A 331 28.44 1.77 9.43
N ASP A 332 27.60 2.23 10.37
CA ASP A 332 27.50 1.65 11.73
C ASP A 332 27.02 0.19 11.68
N PHE A 333 26.20 -0.16 10.67
CA PHE A 333 25.75 -1.52 10.42
C PHE A 333 26.56 -2.25 9.33
N GLY A 334 27.62 -1.62 8.80
CA GLY A 334 28.42 -2.17 7.69
C GLY A 334 27.65 -2.28 6.38
N LEU A 335 26.61 -1.44 6.20
CA LEU A 335 25.74 -1.43 5.04
C LEU A 335 25.98 -0.17 4.20
N THR A 336 25.60 -0.23 2.93
CA THR A 336 25.83 0.87 1.98
C THR A 336 24.53 1.34 1.36
N TYR A 337 24.50 2.63 1.04
CA TYR A 337 23.43 3.28 0.32
C TYR A 337 23.90 3.64 -1.11
N PRO A 338 23.06 3.45 -2.15
CA PRO A 338 21.76 2.79 -2.12
C PRO A 338 21.88 1.26 -2.07
N ALA A 339 20.85 0.57 -1.58
CA ALA A 339 20.81 -0.89 -1.57
C ALA A 339 20.85 -1.47 -2.99
N ASP A 340 21.53 -2.60 -3.20
CA ASP A 340 21.54 -3.23 -4.52
C ASP A 340 20.16 -3.76 -4.92
N LEU A 341 19.39 -4.27 -3.96
CA LEU A 341 18.08 -4.86 -4.21
C LEU A 341 17.12 -4.62 -3.04
N TYR A 342 15.91 -4.16 -3.34
CA TYR A 342 14.73 -4.33 -2.49
C TYR A 342 13.87 -5.49 -3.02
N LEU A 343 13.41 -6.36 -2.14
CA LEU A 343 12.69 -7.60 -2.49
C LEU A 343 11.45 -7.75 -1.60
N GLU A 344 10.25 -7.55 -2.12
CA GLU A 344 9.01 -7.73 -1.35
C GLU A 344 7.79 -8.06 -2.25
N GLY A 345 6.67 -8.39 -1.61
CA GLY A 345 5.39 -8.66 -2.27
C GLY A 345 4.84 -7.49 -3.10
N SER A 346 4.00 -7.82 -4.08
CA SER A 346 3.44 -6.84 -5.02
C SER A 346 2.61 -5.72 -4.37
N ASP A 347 2.11 -5.91 -3.15
CA ASP A 347 1.45 -4.90 -2.33
C ASP A 347 2.37 -3.74 -1.93
N GLN A 348 3.69 -3.97 -1.85
CA GLN A 348 4.64 -2.95 -1.40
C GLN A 348 4.85 -1.80 -2.40
N HIS A 349 4.34 -1.90 -3.62
CA HIS A 349 4.24 -0.74 -4.55
C HIS A 349 3.37 0.38 -3.97
N ARG A 350 2.46 0.05 -3.04
CA ARG A 350 1.61 1.03 -2.33
C ARG A 350 2.02 1.20 -0.86
N GLY A 351 3.09 0.53 -0.44
CA GLY A 351 3.60 0.51 0.91
C GLY A 351 5.07 0.89 0.92
N TRP A 352 5.92 -0.06 1.31
CA TRP A 352 7.31 0.20 1.66
C TRP A 352 8.19 0.71 0.51
N PHE A 353 8.01 0.23 -0.72
CA PHE A 353 8.78 0.73 -1.87
C PHE A 353 8.50 2.22 -2.10
N GLN A 354 7.22 2.58 -2.01
CA GLN A 354 6.75 3.94 -2.27
C GLN A 354 7.17 4.88 -1.14
N SER A 355 7.00 4.48 0.12
CA SER A 355 7.37 5.33 1.25
C SER A 355 8.88 5.49 1.37
N SER A 356 9.66 4.43 1.12
CA SER A 356 11.13 4.49 1.10
C SER A 356 11.63 5.43 0.01
N LEU A 357 11.09 5.31 -1.21
CA LEU A 357 11.45 6.20 -2.31
C LEU A 357 11.08 7.66 -2.00
N THR A 358 9.88 7.88 -1.45
CA THR A 358 9.40 9.22 -1.08
C THR A 358 10.32 9.86 -0.06
N ASN A 359 10.64 9.15 1.03
CA ASN A 359 11.50 9.67 2.09
C ASN A 359 12.92 9.96 1.58
N ALA A 360 13.53 9.03 0.84
CA ALA A 360 14.90 9.16 0.34
C ALA A 360 15.06 10.34 -0.63
N VAL A 361 14.13 10.51 -1.56
CA VAL A 361 14.16 11.63 -2.52
C VAL A 361 13.82 12.95 -1.81
N ALA A 362 12.89 12.96 -0.85
CA ALA A 362 12.54 14.16 -0.09
C ALA A 362 13.72 14.74 0.71
N ILE A 363 14.63 13.89 1.20
CA ILE A 363 15.87 14.33 1.87
C ILE A 363 17.04 14.58 0.89
N GLY A 364 16.82 14.43 -0.42
CA GLY A 364 17.83 14.66 -1.46
C GLY A 364 18.85 13.53 -1.62
N ALA A 365 18.58 12.33 -1.10
CA ALA A 365 19.49 11.18 -1.19
C ALA A 365 19.36 10.41 -2.53
N GLY A 366 18.28 10.60 -3.28
CA GLY A 366 17.97 9.84 -4.49
C GLY A 366 17.19 8.55 -4.20
N ALA A 367 17.18 7.61 -5.15
CA ALA A 367 16.51 6.33 -4.98
C ALA A 367 17.24 5.46 -3.94
N PRO A 368 16.54 4.87 -2.95
CA PRO A 368 17.20 4.10 -1.89
C PRO A 368 17.63 2.69 -2.31
N PHE A 369 17.32 2.29 -3.54
CA PHE A 369 17.62 0.98 -4.12
C PHE A 369 18.01 1.12 -5.59
N LYS A 370 18.89 0.24 -6.07
CA LYS A 370 19.28 0.14 -7.49
C LYS A 370 18.30 -0.72 -8.29
N ALA A 371 17.81 -1.79 -7.68
CA ALA A 371 16.80 -2.67 -8.25
C ALA A 371 15.67 -2.95 -7.25
N VAL A 372 14.47 -3.19 -7.79
CA VAL A 372 13.31 -3.70 -7.05
C VAL A 372 12.85 -4.99 -7.70
N LEU A 373 12.88 -6.08 -6.94
CA LEU A 373 12.25 -7.33 -7.31
C LEU A 373 10.95 -7.47 -6.54
N THR A 374 9.87 -7.73 -7.25
CA THR A 374 8.58 -8.00 -6.62
C THR A 374 8.08 -9.40 -6.95
N HIS A 375 7.44 -10.02 -5.96
CA HIS A 375 6.82 -11.33 -6.10
C HIS A 375 5.30 -11.29 -5.88
N GLY A 376 4.61 -12.28 -6.44
CA GLY A 376 3.19 -12.50 -6.20
C GLY A 376 2.90 -13.03 -4.79
N PHE A 377 1.63 -13.27 -4.53
CA PHE A 377 1.18 -13.85 -3.26
C PHE A 377 1.29 -15.37 -3.27
N VAL A 378 1.41 -15.95 -2.07
CA VAL A 378 1.24 -17.39 -1.91
C VAL A 378 -0.26 -17.71 -1.87
N VAL A 379 -0.68 -18.61 -2.76
CA VAL A 379 -2.07 -19.04 -2.96
C VAL A 379 -2.17 -20.56 -2.86
N ASP A 380 -3.38 -21.09 -2.73
CA ASP A 380 -3.58 -22.53 -2.81
C ASP A 380 -3.51 -23.07 -4.26
N GLU A 381 -3.73 -24.37 -4.42
CA GLU A 381 -3.73 -25.05 -5.74
C GLU A 381 -4.82 -24.56 -6.71
N LYS A 382 -5.82 -23.83 -6.21
CA LYS A 382 -6.91 -23.25 -7.01
C LYS A 382 -6.72 -21.75 -7.26
N GLY A 383 -5.63 -21.16 -6.76
CA GLY A 383 -5.37 -19.72 -6.82
C GLY A 383 -6.14 -18.92 -5.78
N GLU A 384 -6.73 -19.55 -4.76
CA GLU A 384 -7.42 -18.82 -3.70
C GLU A 384 -6.44 -18.39 -2.61
N LYS A 385 -6.75 -17.25 -1.98
CA LYS A 385 -6.02 -16.76 -0.80
C LYS A 385 -6.05 -17.80 0.31
N LEU A 386 -4.88 -18.06 0.89
CA LEU A 386 -4.72 -18.93 2.04
C LEU A 386 -5.48 -18.37 3.26
N SER A 387 -6.29 -19.21 3.90
CA SER A 387 -7.04 -18.87 5.10
C SER A 387 -7.13 -20.05 6.05
N LYS A 388 -6.87 -19.79 7.34
CA LYS A 388 -7.07 -20.79 8.40
C LYS A 388 -8.51 -21.28 8.45
N THR A 389 -9.50 -20.42 8.17
CA THR A 389 -10.93 -20.78 8.19
C THR A 389 -11.35 -21.65 7.00
N LYS A 390 -10.66 -21.53 5.86
CA LYS A 390 -10.91 -22.37 4.68
C LYS A 390 -10.21 -23.73 4.75
N GLY A 391 -9.32 -23.93 5.72
CA GLY A 391 -8.54 -25.15 5.87
C GLY A 391 -7.46 -25.38 4.80
N ASN A 392 -7.23 -24.40 3.92
CA ASN A 392 -6.21 -24.45 2.86
C ASN A 392 -4.87 -23.84 3.30
N TYR A 393 -4.77 -23.30 4.52
CA TYR A 393 -3.56 -22.68 5.04
C TYR A 393 -2.48 -23.72 5.36
N ILE A 394 -1.26 -23.46 4.89
CA ILE A 394 -0.06 -24.23 5.23
C ILE A 394 0.85 -23.31 6.05
N GLU A 395 1.12 -23.70 7.30
CA GLU A 395 2.01 -22.96 8.19
C GLU A 395 3.47 -23.31 7.91
N ALA A 396 4.33 -22.31 7.87
CA ALA A 396 5.72 -22.48 7.45
C ALA A 396 6.52 -23.35 8.42
N ASN A 397 6.37 -23.18 9.73
CA ASN A 397 7.10 -23.97 10.73
C ASN A 397 6.64 -25.44 10.73
N GLU A 398 5.33 -25.71 10.61
CA GLU A 398 4.77 -27.05 10.46
C GLU A 398 5.32 -27.72 9.20
N ALA A 399 5.35 -27.01 8.07
CA ALA A 399 5.90 -27.54 6.83
C ALA A 399 7.41 -27.80 6.93
N VAL A 400 8.18 -26.96 7.63
CA VAL A 400 9.61 -27.20 7.90
C VAL A 400 9.81 -28.42 8.80
N GLN A 401 8.97 -28.62 9.81
CA GLN A 401 9.03 -29.80 10.69
C GLN A 401 8.66 -31.09 9.95
N GLU A 402 7.66 -31.06 9.07
CA GLU A 402 7.20 -32.23 8.33
C GLU A 402 8.13 -32.59 7.16
N TYR A 403 8.56 -31.60 6.37
CA TYR A 403 9.27 -31.82 5.11
C TYR A 403 10.74 -31.43 5.14
N GLY A 404 11.15 -30.52 6.02
CA GLY A 404 12.49 -29.93 6.06
C GLY A 404 12.59 -28.61 5.30
N ALA A 405 13.46 -27.71 5.76
CA ALA A 405 13.62 -26.37 5.20
C ALA A 405 14.01 -26.37 3.71
N ASP A 406 14.89 -27.30 3.30
CA ASP A 406 15.33 -27.40 1.90
C ASP A 406 14.18 -27.74 0.95
N ILE A 407 13.15 -28.46 1.41
CA ILE A 407 11.99 -28.79 0.57
C ILE A 407 11.17 -27.53 0.29
N LEU A 408 11.00 -26.66 1.29
CA LEU A 408 10.34 -25.36 1.10
C LEU A 408 11.19 -24.45 0.21
N ARG A 409 12.52 -24.42 0.40
CA ARG A 409 13.43 -23.62 -0.44
C ARG A 409 13.39 -24.09 -1.89
N ILE A 410 13.39 -25.41 -2.13
CA ILE A 410 13.23 -25.98 -3.47
C ILE A 410 11.87 -25.64 -4.07
N TRP A 411 10.79 -25.63 -3.26
CA TRP A 411 9.48 -25.18 -3.72
C TRP A 411 9.56 -23.72 -4.18
N VAL A 412 10.00 -22.79 -3.33
CA VAL A 412 10.14 -21.36 -3.68
C VAL A 412 11.02 -21.19 -4.93
N ALA A 413 12.18 -21.85 -4.95
CA ALA A 413 13.10 -21.78 -6.08
C ALA A 413 12.56 -22.44 -7.36
N SER A 414 11.49 -23.24 -7.30
CA SER A 414 10.89 -23.88 -8.48
C SER A 414 9.73 -23.10 -9.09
N GLU A 415 9.15 -22.15 -8.34
CA GLU A 415 8.00 -21.36 -8.79
C GLU A 415 8.47 -20.08 -9.50
N ASP A 416 7.71 -19.64 -10.51
CA ASP A 416 7.90 -18.33 -11.11
C ASP A 416 7.25 -17.26 -10.21
N PHE A 417 8.03 -16.73 -9.28
CA PHE A 417 7.57 -15.77 -8.27
C PHE A 417 7.01 -14.47 -8.85
N ARG A 418 7.18 -14.18 -10.14
CA ARG A 418 6.62 -12.97 -10.78
C ARG A 418 5.09 -13.00 -10.84
N GLY A 419 4.51 -14.20 -10.74
CA GLY A 419 3.09 -14.42 -10.52
C GLY A 419 2.80 -14.94 -9.10
N ASP A 420 1.54 -15.25 -8.84
CA ASP A 420 1.15 -15.90 -7.60
C ASP A 420 1.71 -17.33 -7.54
N MET A 421 2.21 -17.73 -6.36
CA MET A 421 2.87 -19.01 -6.15
C MET A 421 1.92 -19.98 -5.44
N SER A 422 1.57 -21.08 -6.11
CA SER A 422 0.69 -22.09 -5.53
C SER A 422 1.43 -23.01 -4.57
N VAL A 423 0.81 -23.29 -3.42
CA VAL A 423 1.29 -24.27 -2.44
C VAL A 423 0.22 -25.26 -2.05
N SER A 424 0.59 -26.54 -1.99
CA SER A 424 -0.25 -27.62 -1.45
C SER A 424 0.64 -28.73 -0.90
N LYS A 425 0.07 -29.61 -0.05
CA LYS A 425 0.80 -30.79 0.46
C LYS A 425 1.29 -31.69 -0.67
N GLU A 426 0.52 -31.77 -1.76
CA GLU A 426 0.90 -32.57 -2.93
C GLU A 426 2.09 -31.95 -3.67
N ILE A 427 2.09 -30.63 -3.85
CA ILE A 427 3.25 -29.91 -4.42
C ILE A 427 4.49 -30.15 -3.57
N LEU A 428 4.40 -30.00 -2.25
CA LEU A 428 5.55 -30.22 -1.35
C LEU A 428 6.07 -31.67 -1.39
N LYS A 429 5.18 -32.67 -1.49
CA LYS A 429 5.58 -34.07 -1.72
C LYS A 429 6.30 -34.26 -3.05
N GLN A 430 5.84 -33.64 -4.12
CA GLN A 430 6.54 -33.68 -5.41
C GLN A 430 7.93 -33.04 -5.34
N ARG A 431 8.08 -31.95 -4.58
CA ARG A 431 9.40 -31.32 -4.32
C ARG A 431 10.30 -32.21 -3.47
N MET A 432 9.76 -32.95 -2.51
CA MET A 432 10.51 -33.98 -1.77
C MET A 432 11.07 -35.07 -2.70
N GLU A 433 10.29 -35.54 -3.68
CA GLU A 433 10.79 -36.51 -4.65
C GLU A 433 11.90 -35.94 -5.53
N ALA A 434 11.81 -34.67 -5.94
CA ALA A 434 12.90 -33.99 -6.65
C ALA A 434 14.17 -33.88 -5.79
N TYR A 435 14.04 -33.49 -4.52
CA TYR A 435 15.14 -33.47 -3.56
C TYR A 435 15.81 -34.85 -3.40
N ARG A 436 15.01 -35.92 -3.26
CA ARG A 436 15.53 -37.30 -3.17
C ARG A 436 16.34 -37.67 -4.41
N ARG A 437 15.93 -37.24 -5.60
CA ARG A 437 16.68 -37.48 -6.85
C ARG A 437 18.03 -36.76 -6.84
N PHE A 438 18.10 -35.50 -6.42
CA PHE A 438 19.37 -34.78 -6.25
C PHE A 438 20.29 -35.51 -5.25
N ARG A 439 19.76 -35.82 -4.07
CA ARG A 439 20.49 -36.51 -3.01
C ARG A 439 21.03 -37.86 -3.46
N ASN A 440 20.24 -38.66 -4.18
CA ASN A 440 20.67 -39.97 -4.68
C ASN A 440 21.74 -39.83 -5.77
N THR A 441 21.64 -38.82 -6.63
CA THR A 441 22.67 -38.50 -7.63
C THR A 441 23.98 -38.18 -6.94
N PHE A 442 23.97 -37.28 -5.95
CA PHE A 442 25.17 -36.94 -5.17
C PHE A 442 25.74 -38.13 -4.42
N ARG A 443 24.88 -38.94 -3.78
CA ARG A 443 25.31 -40.14 -3.07
C ARG A 443 26.01 -41.13 -4.02
N PHE A 444 25.46 -41.35 -5.22
CA PHE A 444 26.08 -42.23 -6.21
C PHE A 444 27.46 -41.72 -6.61
N ILE A 445 27.58 -40.42 -6.90
CA ILE A 445 28.84 -39.80 -7.30
C ILE A 445 29.87 -39.90 -6.17
N LEU A 446 29.50 -39.51 -4.94
CA LEU A 446 30.35 -39.62 -3.74
C LEU A 446 30.87 -41.04 -3.52
N THR A 447 30.01 -42.04 -3.68
CA THR A 447 30.40 -43.46 -3.55
C THR A 447 31.33 -43.89 -4.68
N SER A 448 31.13 -43.35 -5.90
CA SER A 448 31.93 -43.67 -7.08
C SER A 448 33.34 -43.07 -7.04
N ILE A 449 33.54 -42.01 -6.26
CA ILE A 449 34.83 -41.31 -6.11
C ILE A 449 35.46 -41.49 -4.72
N SER A 450 34.95 -42.41 -3.89
CA SER A 450 35.38 -42.55 -2.50
C SER A 450 36.86 -42.93 -2.33
N ASP A 451 37.45 -43.57 -3.34
CA ASP A 451 38.87 -43.92 -3.38
C ASP A 451 39.71 -43.03 -4.30
N PHE A 452 39.11 -41.97 -4.86
CA PHE A 452 39.77 -41.04 -5.77
C PHE A 452 40.49 -39.93 -5.01
N LYS A 453 41.74 -39.65 -5.38
CA LYS A 453 42.51 -38.51 -4.91
C LYS A 453 42.67 -37.50 -6.04
N LEU A 454 42.86 -36.22 -5.69
CA LEU A 454 43.06 -35.15 -6.69
C LEU A 454 44.27 -35.42 -7.61
N GLU A 455 45.29 -36.09 -7.09
CA GLU A 455 46.49 -36.51 -7.84
C GLU A 455 46.17 -37.54 -8.93
N ASP A 456 45.07 -38.28 -8.80
CA ASP A 456 44.62 -39.31 -9.77
C ASP A 456 43.87 -38.70 -10.97
N SER A 457 43.80 -37.36 -11.06
CA SER A 457 43.05 -36.67 -12.11
C SER A 457 43.68 -36.86 -13.48
N VAL A 458 42.82 -37.04 -14.49
CA VAL A 458 43.23 -37.25 -15.87
C VAL A 458 43.13 -35.93 -16.64
N GLU A 459 44.18 -35.58 -17.39
CA GLU A 459 44.17 -34.38 -18.25
C GLU A 459 43.10 -34.48 -19.36
N GLU A 460 42.53 -33.35 -19.78
CA GLU A 460 41.42 -33.32 -20.75
C GLU A 460 41.72 -34.06 -22.06
N LYS A 461 42.98 -34.04 -22.51
CA LYS A 461 43.42 -34.71 -23.74
C LYS A 461 43.38 -36.24 -23.63
N ASP A 462 43.53 -36.77 -22.42
CA ASP A 462 43.62 -38.21 -22.11
C ASP A 462 42.30 -38.77 -21.58
N LEU A 463 41.30 -37.91 -21.37
CA LEU A 463 39.94 -38.32 -21.02
C LEU A 463 39.31 -39.13 -22.15
N LEU A 464 38.56 -40.16 -21.76
CA LEU A 464 37.74 -40.91 -22.70
C LEU A 464 36.64 -40.02 -23.29
N GLU A 465 36.27 -40.28 -24.55
CA GLU A 465 35.40 -39.41 -25.33
C GLU A 465 34.03 -39.15 -24.65
N ILE A 466 33.45 -40.19 -24.05
CA ILE A 466 32.19 -40.08 -23.30
C ILE A 466 32.32 -39.15 -22.09
N ASP A 467 33.46 -39.16 -21.40
CA ASP A 467 33.68 -38.34 -20.21
C ASP A 467 33.86 -36.89 -20.61
N ARG A 468 34.63 -36.62 -21.69
CA ARG A 468 34.73 -35.28 -22.28
C ARG A 468 33.38 -34.73 -22.74
N TYR A 469 32.52 -35.60 -23.28
CA TYR A 469 31.17 -35.20 -23.71
C TYR A 469 30.33 -34.74 -22.51
N PHE A 470 30.32 -35.49 -21.41
CA PHE A 470 29.59 -35.10 -20.21
C PHE A 470 30.22 -33.91 -19.46
N HIS A 471 31.54 -33.77 -19.52
CA HIS A 471 32.24 -32.56 -19.06
C HIS A 471 31.76 -31.31 -19.84
N ARG A 472 31.70 -31.37 -21.17
CA ARG A 472 31.18 -30.25 -21.98
C ARG A 472 29.70 -29.94 -21.70
N LYS A 473 28.89 -30.96 -21.45
CA LYS A 473 27.50 -30.76 -21.00
C LYS A 473 27.43 -30.02 -19.67
N TRP A 474 28.26 -30.42 -18.71
CA TRP A 474 28.38 -29.73 -17.41
C TRP A 474 28.77 -28.26 -17.58
N VAL A 475 29.85 -27.96 -18.31
CA VAL A 475 30.31 -26.57 -18.54
C VAL A 475 29.22 -25.70 -19.20
N THR A 476 28.41 -26.29 -20.09
CA THR A 476 27.28 -25.59 -20.71
C THR A 476 26.16 -25.33 -19.70
N LEU A 477 25.83 -26.31 -18.87
CA LEU A 477 24.83 -26.18 -17.81
C LEU A 477 25.22 -25.12 -16.79
N GLU A 478 26.47 -25.15 -16.30
CA GLU A 478 26.99 -24.21 -15.31
C GLU A 478 26.84 -22.76 -15.78
N ARG A 479 27.17 -22.48 -17.05
CA ARG A 479 26.99 -21.17 -17.68
C ARG A 479 25.52 -20.73 -17.69
N ASN A 480 24.62 -21.66 -18.01
CA ASN A 480 23.18 -21.37 -18.03
C ASN A 480 22.63 -21.13 -16.62
N ILE A 481 23.10 -21.88 -15.62
CA ILE A 481 22.75 -21.68 -14.22
C ILE A 481 23.22 -20.31 -13.73
N ARG A 482 24.48 -19.94 -14.00
CA ARG A 482 25.01 -18.61 -13.64
C ARG A 482 24.16 -17.50 -14.25
N SER A 483 23.86 -17.59 -15.55
CA SER A 483 23.02 -16.59 -16.22
C SER A 483 21.60 -16.51 -15.65
N ALA A 484 21.04 -17.62 -15.18
CA ALA A 484 19.74 -17.63 -14.53
C ALA A 484 19.79 -16.94 -13.15
N TYR A 485 20.83 -17.18 -12.34
CA TYR A 485 21.04 -16.47 -11.07
C TYR A 485 21.21 -14.95 -11.27
N GLU A 486 22.00 -14.53 -12.26
CA GLU A 486 22.20 -13.11 -12.61
C GLU A 486 20.90 -12.39 -13.01
N LYS A 487 19.89 -13.14 -13.47
CA LYS A 487 18.58 -12.62 -13.88
C LYS A 487 17.47 -12.90 -12.86
N TYR A 488 17.82 -13.42 -11.68
CA TYR A 488 16.88 -13.85 -10.66
C TYR A 488 15.87 -14.91 -11.16
N GLU A 489 16.23 -15.72 -12.15
CA GLU A 489 15.39 -16.80 -12.70
C GLU A 489 15.59 -18.12 -11.93
N PHE A 490 15.28 -18.15 -10.63
CA PHE A 490 15.55 -19.32 -9.77
C PHE A 490 14.84 -20.61 -10.24
N HIS A 491 13.59 -20.50 -10.71
CA HIS A 491 12.84 -21.63 -11.30
C HIS A 491 13.61 -22.30 -12.44
N ARG A 492 14.33 -21.49 -13.22
CA ARG A 492 15.15 -21.99 -14.32
C ARG A 492 16.38 -22.74 -13.81
N VAL A 493 17.03 -22.26 -12.75
CA VAL A 493 18.12 -22.99 -12.07
C VAL A 493 17.64 -24.37 -11.62
N TYR A 494 16.50 -24.41 -10.93
CA TYR A 494 15.88 -25.66 -10.47
C TYR A 494 15.62 -26.63 -11.63
N HIS A 495 14.97 -26.16 -12.71
CA HIS A 495 14.64 -27.01 -13.85
C HIS A 495 15.88 -27.53 -14.58
N LEU A 496 16.87 -26.66 -14.82
CA LEU A 496 18.13 -27.01 -15.46
C LEU A 496 18.86 -28.11 -14.67
N ALA A 497 19.02 -27.91 -13.36
CA ALA A 497 19.68 -28.87 -12.48
C ALA A 497 18.90 -30.20 -12.39
N ASN A 498 17.57 -30.14 -12.27
CA ASN A 498 16.72 -31.33 -12.19
C ASN A 498 16.80 -32.17 -13.47
N VAL A 499 16.72 -31.53 -14.65
CA VAL A 499 16.85 -32.24 -15.94
C VAL A 499 18.24 -32.86 -16.06
N PHE A 500 19.30 -32.13 -15.71
CA PHE A 500 20.66 -32.67 -15.79
C PHE A 500 20.86 -33.88 -14.87
N CYS A 501 20.44 -33.80 -13.60
CA CYS A 501 20.57 -34.92 -12.67
C CYS A 501 19.75 -36.15 -13.09
N THR A 502 18.55 -35.94 -13.64
CA THR A 502 17.63 -37.03 -13.99
C THR A 502 17.93 -37.67 -15.35
N VAL A 503 18.07 -36.84 -16.38
CA VAL A 503 18.18 -37.31 -17.77
C VAL A 503 19.63 -37.52 -18.18
N ASP A 504 20.51 -36.57 -17.92
CA ASP A 504 21.89 -36.63 -18.38
C ASP A 504 22.76 -37.50 -17.48
N LEU A 505 22.65 -37.34 -16.16
CA LEU A 505 23.41 -38.12 -15.20
C LEU A 505 22.77 -39.48 -14.94
N SER A 506 21.64 -39.54 -14.23
CA SER A 506 21.08 -40.79 -13.72
C SER A 506 20.71 -41.77 -14.84
N ALA A 507 19.92 -41.34 -15.83
CA ALA A 507 19.41 -42.22 -16.88
C ALA A 507 20.43 -42.55 -18.00
N ARG A 508 21.57 -41.85 -18.05
CA ARG A 508 22.56 -42.01 -19.13
C ARG A 508 23.96 -42.18 -18.59
N TYR A 509 24.61 -41.10 -18.13
CA TYR A 509 26.03 -41.16 -17.80
C TYR A 509 26.32 -42.16 -16.69
N LEU A 510 25.67 -41.99 -15.53
CA LEU A 510 25.92 -42.83 -14.36
C LEU A 510 25.56 -44.29 -14.60
N ASP A 511 24.53 -44.56 -15.39
CA ASP A 511 24.15 -45.92 -15.76
C ASP A 511 25.21 -46.59 -16.66
N ILE A 512 25.68 -45.88 -17.70
CA ILE A 512 26.78 -46.34 -18.56
C ILE A 512 28.06 -46.55 -17.75
N LEU A 513 28.34 -45.66 -16.79
CA LEU A 513 29.56 -45.72 -15.98
C LEU A 513 29.61 -46.90 -15.00
N LYS A 514 28.49 -47.53 -14.63
CA LYS A 514 28.47 -48.62 -13.64
C LYS A 514 29.43 -49.74 -13.99
N ASP A 515 29.41 -50.20 -15.24
CA ASP A 515 30.29 -51.28 -15.69
C ASP A 515 31.77 -50.92 -15.50
N ARG A 516 32.14 -49.70 -15.94
CA ARG A 516 33.51 -49.18 -15.84
C ARG A 516 33.94 -48.91 -14.40
N LEU A 517 33.05 -48.40 -13.56
CA LEU A 517 33.35 -48.08 -12.17
C LEU A 517 33.48 -49.35 -11.31
N TYR A 518 32.77 -50.43 -11.66
CA TYR A 518 32.67 -51.64 -10.84
C TYR A 518 33.60 -52.77 -11.28
N THR A 519 33.92 -52.89 -12.56
CA THR A 519 34.65 -54.06 -13.09
C THR A 519 36.05 -53.76 -13.58
N PHE A 520 36.38 -52.50 -13.92
CA PHE A 520 37.68 -52.15 -14.48
C PHE A 520 38.73 -52.02 -13.37
N GLU A 521 40.01 -52.06 -13.76
CA GLU A 521 41.14 -51.87 -12.85
C GLU A 521 41.00 -50.57 -12.05
N ARG A 522 41.24 -50.66 -10.74
CA ARG A 522 41.05 -49.57 -9.78
C ARG A 522 41.80 -48.30 -10.18
N ASP A 523 43.04 -48.45 -10.62
CA ASP A 523 43.95 -47.36 -11.00
C ASP A 523 44.05 -47.16 -12.52
N GLY A 524 43.21 -47.85 -13.30
CA GLY A 524 43.23 -47.77 -14.76
C GLY A 524 42.71 -46.42 -15.27
N LEU A 525 43.31 -45.93 -16.37
CA LEU A 525 42.96 -44.66 -17.04
C LEU A 525 41.45 -44.51 -17.25
N ALA A 526 40.79 -45.58 -17.70
CA ALA A 526 39.36 -45.56 -17.99
C ALA A 526 38.50 -45.25 -16.75
N ARG A 527 38.86 -45.78 -15.58
CA ARG A 527 38.17 -45.52 -14.31
C ARG A 527 38.51 -44.12 -13.78
N ARG A 528 39.78 -43.72 -13.83
CA ARG A 528 40.24 -42.39 -13.40
C ARG A 528 39.66 -41.25 -14.25
N SER A 529 39.50 -41.46 -15.55
CA SER A 529 38.80 -40.54 -16.46
C SER A 529 37.35 -40.30 -16.02
N ALA A 530 36.64 -41.37 -15.61
CA ALA A 530 35.29 -41.27 -15.03
C ALA A 530 35.28 -40.42 -13.76
N GLN A 531 36.13 -40.77 -12.81
CA GLN A 531 36.15 -40.19 -11.47
C GLN A 531 36.56 -38.70 -11.50
N THR A 532 37.44 -38.31 -12.42
CA THR A 532 37.81 -36.91 -12.66
C THR A 532 36.58 -36.07 -12.99
N ILE A 533 35.81 -36.46 -14.00
CA ILE A 533 34.61 -35.72 -14.43
C ILE A 533 33.49 -35.80 -13.40
N LEU A 534 33.33 -36.93 -12.73
CA LEU A 534 32.35 -37.07 -11.65
C LEU A 534 32.64 -36.11 -10.48
N LEU A 535 33.92 -35.93 -10.11
CA LEU A 535 34.31 -34.99 -9.07
C LEU A 535 34.03 -33.53 -9.47
N GLU A 536 34.33 -33.15 -10.71
CA GLU A 536 34.06 -31.80 -11.22
C GLU A 536 32.56 -31.50 -11.22
N ILE A 537 31.75 -32.42 -11.74
CA ILE A 537 30.29 -32.30 -11.75
C ILE A 537 29.74 -32.19 -10.34
N LEU A 538 30.23 -33.01 -9.39
CA LEU A 538 29.77 -32.95 -8.01
C LEU A 538 30.09 -31.60 -7.37
N LYS A 539 31.33 -31.12 -7.47
CA LYS A 539 31.75 -29.83 -6.92
C LYS A 539 30.89 -28.70 -7.47
N GLY A 540 30.73 -28.68 -8.79
CA GLY A 540 29.99 -27.65 -9.47
C GLY A 540 28.48 -27.69 -9.16
N LEU A 541 27.87 -28.87 -9.07
CA LEU A 541 26.46 -29.01 -8.66
C LEU A 541 26.25 -28.58 -7.21
N VAL A 542 27.15 -28.96 -6.29
CA VAL A 542 27.07 -28.53 -4.88
C VAL A 542 27.18 -27.01 -4.78
N GLN A 543 28.11 -26.38 -5.51
CA GLN A 543 28.23 -24.93 -5.55
C GLN A 543 26.99 -24.26 -6.18
N SER A 544 26.47 -24.83 -7.25
CA SER A 544 25.31 -24.31 -7.99
C SER A 544 23.99 -24.42 -7.22
N LEU A 545 23.86 -25.39 -6.32
CA LEU A 545 22.64 -25.64 -5.53
C LEU A 545 22.79 -25.23 -4.06
N SER A 546 23.91 -24.60 -3.69
CA SER A 546 24.14 -24.12 -2.33
C SER A 546 23.31 -22.88 -1.95
N PRO A 547 23.10 -21.88 -2.83
CA PRO A 547 22.17 -20.78 -2.57
C PRO A 547 20.73 -21.28 -2.55
#